data_AF-A0AAV5S5W0-F1
#
_entry.id   AF-A0AAV5S5W0-F1
#
_cell.length_a   1.000
_cell.length_b   1.000
_cell.length_c   1.000
_cell.angle_alpha   90.00
_cell.angle_beta   90.00
_cell.angle_gamma   90.00
#
_symmetry.space_group_name_H-M   'P 1'
#
loop_
_entity.id
_entity.type
_entity.pdbx_description
1 polymer ?
#
loop_
_entity_poly.entity_id
_entity_poly.type
_entity_poly.pdbx_seq_one_letter_code
_entity_poly.pdbx_strand_id
1 'polypeptide(L)'
;LGFLTLLVYGLFKYYRWVATYPKGLFPLPFIGNMLEIDFKAPYKSLKRIGKLNNGMYTSFAPNPVVYITDPHILKEASITVTISLVGQRSRRCKKCSL
;
A
#
# COMPACT_ATOMS: atom_id res chain seq x y z
N LEU A 1 -24.16 -20.52 16.78
CA LEU A 1 -23.82 -19.12 17.16
C LEU A 1 -22.31 -18.83 17.13
N GLY A 2 -21.46 -19.65 17.75
CA GLY A 2 -20.00 -19.39 17.88
C GLY A 2 -19.22 -19.20 16.57
N PHE A 3 -19.52 -20.00 15.53
CA PHE A 3 -18.88 -19.83 14.22
C PHE A 3 -19.23 -18.50 13.56
N LEU A 4 -20.50 -18.09 13.66
CA LEU A 4 -20.99 -16.83 13.11
C LEU A 4 -20.32 -15.64 13.79
N THR A 5 -20.17 -15.68 15.12
CA THR A 5 -19.47 -14.63 15.88
C THR A 5 -17.98 -14.55 15.55
N LEU A 6 -17.32 -15.70 15.38
CA LEU A 6 -15.92 -15.75 14.93
C LEU A 6 -15.74 -15.17 13.52
N LEU A 7 -16.67 -15.47 12.62
CA LEU A 7 -16.64 -15.00 11.23
C LEU A 7 -16.85 -13.47 11.16
N VAL A 8 -17.84 -12.94 11.91
CA VAL A 8 -18.07 -11.49 12.04
C VAL A 8 -16.88 -10.79 12.69
N TYR A 9 -16.29 -11.36 13.75
CA TYR A 9 -15.10 -10.79 14.39
C TYR A 9 -13.90 -10.76 13.44
N GLY A 10 -13.69 -11.82 12.65
CA GLY A 10 -12.63 -11.89 11.63
C GLY A 10 -12.79 -10.81 10.56
N LEU A 11 -14.01 -10.63 10.03
CA LEU A 11 -14.34 -9.57 9.08
C LEU A 11 -14.08 -8.18 9.68
N PHE A 12 -14.54 -7.94 10.92
CA PHE A 12 -14.37 -6.65 11.57
C PHE A 12 -12.89 -6.31 11.78
N LYS A 13 -12.10 -7.29 12.21
CA LYS A 13 -10.64 -7.14 12.37
C LYS A 13 -9.94 -6.88 11.03
N TYR A 14 -10.36 -7.58 9.96
CA TYR A 14 -9.83 -7.39 8.61
C TYR A 14 -10.12 -5.98 8.09
N TYR A 15 -11.37 -5.54 8.11
CA TYR A 15 -11.74 -4.20 7.61
C TYR A 15 -11.12 -3.08 8.44
N ARG A 16 -10.96 -3.27 9.75
CA ARG A 16 -10.28 -2.29 10.60
C ARG A 16 -8.79 -2.15 10.26
N TRP A 17 -8.13 -3.23 9.85
CA TRP A 17 -6.75 -3.19 9.38
C TRP A 17 -6.65 -2.51 8.00
N VAL A 18 -7.54 -2.87 7.06
CA VAL A 18 -7.66 -2.25 5.73
C VAL A 18 -7.87 -0.74 5.82
N ALA A 19 -8.72 -0.27 6.75
CA ALA A 19 -9.05 1.14 6.92
C ALA A 19 -7.87 2.03 7.37
N THR A 20 -6.77 1.44 7.82
CA THR A 20 -5.54 2.18 8.17
C THR A 20 -4.79 2.65 6.92
N TYR A 21 -5.02 2.00 5.79
CA TYR A 21 -4.39 2.32 4.53
C TYR A 21 -5.18 3.41 3.78
N PRO A 22 -4.50 4.22 2.94
CA PRO A 22 -5.18 5.22 2.14
C PRO A 22 -6.28 4.56 1.29
N LYS A 23 -7.43 5.23 1.20
CA LYS A 23 -8.62 4.70 0.53
C LYS A 23 -8.29 4.28 -0.91
N GLY A 24 -8.22 2.97 -1.14
CA GLY A 24 -8.11 2.35 -2.45
C GLY A 24 -9.39 1.62 -2.83
N LEU A 25 -9.35 0.90 -3.95
CA LEU A 25 -10.41 -0.02 -4.37
C LEU A 25 -10.77 -1.00 -3.24
N PHE A 26 -12.06 -1.29 -3.08
CA PHE A 26 -12.59 -1.98 -1.91
C PHE A 26 -12.14 -3.46 -1.90
N PRO A 27 -11.28 -3.88 -0.96
CA PRO A 27 -10.69 -5.21 -1.05
C PRO A 27 -11.67 -6.28 -0.59
N LEU A 28 -11.92 -7.26 -1.47
CA LEU A 28 -12.64 -8.47 -1.09
C LEU A 28 -11.70 -9.38 -0.28
N PRO A 29 -12.15 -9.97 0.85
CA PRO A 29 -11.31 -10.68 1.82
C PRO A 29 -10.59 -11.94 1.31
N PHE A 30 -10.83 -12.36 0.06
CA PHE A 30 -10.21 -13.55 -0.54
C PHE A 30 -9.60 -13.33 -1.92
N ILE A 31 -10.21 -12.50 -2.76
CA ILE A 31 -9.72 -12.22 -4.13
C ILE A 31 -8.94 -10.89 -4.19
N GLY A 32 -9.12 -10.01 -3.19
CA GLY A 32 -8.59 -8.66 -3.22
C GLY A 32 -9.19 -7.83 -4.36
N ASN A 33 -8.40 -6.88 -4.88
CA ASN A 33 -8.72 -6.08 -6.08
C ASN A 33 -8.18 -6.70 -7.37
N MET A 34 -7.77 -7.98 -7.35
CA MET A 34 -7.09 -8.61 -8.48
C MET A 34 -8.00 -8.83 -9.70
N LEU A 35 -9.33 -8.76 -9.54
CA LEU A 35 -10.29 -8.84 -10.65
C LEU A 35 -10.26 -7.62 -11.58
N GLU A 36 -9.90 -6.42 -11.07
CA GLU A 36 -9.78 -5.21 -11.89
C GLU A 36 -8.38 -5.01 -12.47
N ILE A 37 -7.39 -5.71 -11.91
CA ILE A 37 -6.00 -5.63 -12.38
C ILE A 37 -5.80 -6.66 -13.48
N ASP A 38 -6.03 -6.21 -14.71
CA ASP A 38 -5.75 -7.00 -15.90
C ASP A 38 -4.26 -7.39 -15.98
N PHE A 39 -3.94 -8.65 -15.67
CA PHE A 39 -2.54 -9.15 -15.60
C PHE A 39 -1.82 -9.11 -16.94
N LYS A 40 -2.55 -9.03 -18.06
CA LYS A 40 -1.97 -8.86 -19.40
C LYS A 40 -1.40 -7.46 -19.63
N ALA A 41 -1.92 -6.44 -18.96
CA ALA A 41 -1.50 -5.05 -19.12
C ALA A 41 -1.67 -4.25 -17.81
N PRO A 42 -0.97 -4.62 -16.73
CA PRO A 42 -1.19 -4.06 -15.40
C PRO A 42 -0.99 -2.54 -15.37
N TYR A 43 -0.07 -2.00 -16.18
CA TYR A 43 0.18 -0.56 -16.28
C TYR A 43 -1.06 0.25 -16.68
N LYS A 44 -1.89 -0.26 -17.61
CA LYS A 44 -3.11 0.45 -18.06
C LYS A 44 -4.14 0.52 -16.93
N SER A 45 -4.35 -0.61 -16.25
CA SER A 45 -5.28 -0.72 -15.13
C SER A 45 -4.83 0.15 -13.97
N LEU A 46 -3.55 0.07 -13.58
CA LEU A 46 -2.96 0.89 -12.52
C LEU A 46 -3.05 2.40 -12.83
N LYS A 47 -2.84 2.81 -14.09
CA LYS A 47 -2.98 4.22 -14.50
C LYS A 47 -4.42 4.71 -14.41
N ARG A 48 -5.40 3.85 -14.74
CA ARG A 48 -6.83 4.17 -14.63
C ARG A 48 -7.24 4.35 -13.17
N ILE A 49 -6.83 3.41 -12.32
CA ILE A 49 -7.11 3.41 -10.88
C ILE A 49 -6.43 4.60 -10.20
N GLY A 50 -5.18 4.92 -10.59
CA GLY A 50 -4.46 6.08 -10.10
C GLY A 50 -5.17 7.40 -10.42
N LYS A 51 -5.79 7.54 -11.59
CA LYS A 51 -6.59 8.72 -11.94
C LYS A 51 -7.87 8.85 -11.10
N LEU A 52 -8.50 7.73 -10.73
CA LEU A 52 -9.72 7.72 -9.91
C LEU A 52 -9.44 8.05 -8.44
N ASN A 53 -8.27 7.64 -7.93
CA ASN A 53 -7.93 7.73 -6.51
C ASN A 53 -6.89 8.83 -6.20
N ASN A 54 -6.88 9.94 -6.96
CA ASN A 54 -5.98 11.09 -6.75
C ASN A 54 -4.49 10.70 -6.63
N GLY A 55 -4.06 9.69 -7.40
CA GLY A 55 -2.65 9.32 -7.53
C GLY A 55 -2.06 8.53 -6.36
N MET A 56 -2.83 8.14 -5.34
CA MET A 56 -2.42 7.21 -4.28
C MET A 56 -3.50 6.18 -3.99
N TYR A 57 -3.17 4.89 -4.07
CA TYR A 57 -4.10 3.83 -3.73
C TYR A 57 -3.38 2.57 -3.27
N THR A 58 -4.08 1.73 -2.52
CA THR A 58 -3.59 0.41 -2.11
C THR A 58 -4.24 -0.68 -2.92
N SER A 59 -3.41 -1.58 -3.47
CA SER A 59 -3.89 -2.89 -3.91
C SER A 59 -3.69 -3.89 -2.79
N PHE A 60 -4.79 -4.54 -2.41
CA PHE A 60 -4.74 -5.67 -1.49
C PHE A 60 -4.58 -6.94 -2.31
N ALA A 61 -3.36 -7.48 -2.29
CA ALA A 61 -3.03 -8.85 -2.67
C ALA A 61 -2.70 -9.62 -1.36
N PRO A 62 -1.99 -10.77 -1.34
CA PRO A 62 -1.61 -11.43 -0.08
C PRO A 62 -0.81 -10.49 0.86
N ASN A 63 -0.13 -9.50 0.29
CA ASN A 63 0.48 -8.38 1.00
C ASN A 63 -0.10 -7.07 0.46
N PRO A 64 -0.36 -6.07 1.32
CA PRO A 64 -0.87 -4.78 0.89
C PRO A 64 0.26 -4.00 0.21
N VAL A 65 0.03 -3.56 -1.03
CA VAL A 65 1.00 -2.74 -1.79
C VAL A 65 0.38 -1.37 -2.03
N VAL A 66 1.10 -0.32 -1.62
CA VAL A 66 0.71 1.08 -1.87
C VAL A 66 1.34 1.53 -3.19
N TYR A 67 0.51 1.97 -4.12
CA TYR A 67 0.93 2.54 -5.40
C TYR A 67 0.83 4.05 -5.34
N ILE A 68 1.93 4.71 -5.71
CA ILE A 68 1.99 6.17 -5.89
C ILE A 68 2.12 6.40 -7.39
N THR A 69 1.10 6.99 -7.99
CA THR A 69 1.03 7.31 -9.43
C THR A 69 1.24 8.80 -9.68
N ASP A 70 1.06 9.63 -8.66
CA ASP A 70 1.28 11.08 -8.77
C ASP A 70 2.79 11.41 -8.74
N PRO A 71 3.31 12.13 -9.76
CA PRO A 71 4.74 12.44 -9.85
C PRO A 71 5.22 13.43 -8.78
N HIS A 72 4.34 14.31 -8.26
CA HIS A 72 4.68 15.24 -7.19
C HIS A 72 4.91 14.49 -5.88
N ILE A 73 3.95 13.62 -5.51
CA ILE A 73 4.05 12.79 -4.31
C ILE A 73 5.25 11.83 -4.41
N LEU A 74 5.48 11.26 -5.58
CA LEU A 74 6.63 10.38 -5.81
C LEU A 74 7.96 11.10 -5.61
N LYS A 75 8.06 12.37 -6.05
CA LYS A 75 9.25 13.20 -5.84
C LYS A 75 9.50 13.46 -4.35
N GLU A 76 8.48 13.87 -3.61
CA GLU A 76 8.60 14.13 -2.16
C GLU A 76 8.98 12.88 -1.36
N ALA A 77 8.34 11.75 -1.68
CA ALA A 77 8.66 10.47 -1.07
C ALA A 77 10.12 10.06 -1.34
N SER A 78 10.58 10.23 -2.58
CA SER A 78 11.95 9.89 -2.97
C SER A 78 13.00 10.76 -2.26
N ILE A 79 12.73 12.06 -2.11
CA ILE A 79 13.58 12.99 -1.36
C ILE A 79 13.64 12.56 0.10
N THR A 80 12.49 12.26 0.71
CA THR A 80 12.37 11.85 2.12
C THR A 80 13.14 10.55 2.41
N VAL A 81 13.03 9.57 1.52
CA VAL A 81 13.80 8.33 1.63
C VAL A 81 15.30 8.63 1.51
N THR A 82 15.70 9.43 0.52
CA THR A 82 17.11 9.78 0.30
C THR A 82 17.73 10.47 1.51
N ILE A 83 17.08 11.48 2.10
CA ILE A 83 17.60 12.17 3.31
C ILE A 83 17.72 11.20 4.50
N SER A 84 16.78 10.25 4.63
CA SER A 84 16.78 9.26 5.71
C SER A 84 17.94 8.28 5.57
N LEU A 85 18.23 7.86 4.34
CA LEU A 85 19.38 7.02 4.03
C LEU A 85 20.72 7.76 4.26
N VAL A 86 20.81 9.04 3.91
CA VAL A 86 21.99 9.88 4.20
C VAL A 86 22.20 10.03 5.71
N GLY A 87 21.13 10.28 6.47
CA GLY A 87 21.18 10.36 7.93
C GLY A 87 21.63 9.04 8.58
N GLN A 88 21.14 7.90 8.09
CA GLN A 88 21.60 6.59 8.54
C GLN A 88 23.07 6.33 8.18
N ARG A 89 23.50 6.71 6.97
CA ARG A 89 24.89 6.55 6.53
C ARG A 89 25.87 7.35 7.39
N SER A 90 25.51 8.57 7.78
CA SER A 90 26.31 9.39 8.70
C SER A 90 26.44 8.76 10.09
N ARG A 91 25.35 8.20 10.63
CA ARG A 91 25.37 7.48 11.93
C ARG A 91 26.16 6.18 11.87
N ARG A 92 26.16 5.49 10.74
CA ARG A 92 26.92 4.25 10.54
C ARG A 92 28.42 4.52 10.44
N CYS A 93 28.85 5.61 9.79
CA CYS A 93 30.26 6.03 9.79
C CYS A 93 30.80 6.33 11.20
N LYS A 94 30.02 6.99 12.07
CA LYS A 94 30.47 7.25 13.45
C LYS A 94 30.56 5.98 14.30
N LYS A 95 29.85 4.92 13.94
CA LYS A 95 29.84 3.65 14.68
C LYS A 95 30.88 2.63 14.16
N CYS A 96 31.51 2.90 13.01
CA CYS A 96 32.62 2.10 12.47
C CYS A 96 34.00 2.68 12.75
N SER A 97 34.08 3.86 13.40
CA SER A 97 35.35 4.54 13.72
C SER A 97 35.68 4.49 15.23
N LEU A 98 35.10 3.54 15.97
CA LEU A 98 35.29 3.35 17.40
C LEU A 98 35.52 1.88 17.72
#